data_AF-A0A0R1S8K6-F1
#
_entry.id   AF-A0A0R1S8K6-F1
#
_cell.length_a   1.000
_cell.length_b   1.000
_cell.length_c   1.000
_cell.angle_alpha   90.00
_cell.angle_beta   90.00
_cell.angle_gamma   90.00
#
_symmetry.space_group_name_H-M   'P 1'
#
loop_
_entity.id
_entity.type
_entity.pdbx_description
1 polymer ?
#
loop_
_entity_poly.entity_id
_entity_poly.type
_entity_poly.pdbx_seq_one_letter_code
_entity_poly.pdbx_strand_id
1 'polypeptide(L)'
;MSIYSDEYERMTGMPAPKQAEQLDRLFDEISQKHLLPPKGQQAVDCGFVAHTFNDRKINPAIYAYYDWVLSNEFNADEISELPANIIGHEFVCANIFATDWPQPVTVNPWQIKDILQMKVATAKAVVIENNGVFIWLLHRHPTWPLILQSGNDFNATYLKVMKALAGEIKLAYLGDLDTSGIRIADQLTTHLGNEDFQNLAVIQSPSQVAQWLAGYGKVDDSDRIHVSVEPHNQFWKEESYLLMVNQQFVEQEQLIDSYETLIPEWLGQA
;
A
#
# COMPACT_ATOMS: atom_id res chain seq x y z
N MET A 1 -30.95 0.80 10.19
CA MET A 1 -30.34 -0.55 10.22
C MET A 1 -30.45 -1.10 8.82
N SER A 2 -29.38 -1.70 8.32
CA SER A 2 -29.35 -2.29 6.99
C SER A 2 -29.87 -3.72 7.01
N ILE A 3 -30.17 -4.24 5.83
CA ILE A 3 -30.59 -5.62 5.63
C ILE A 3 -29.58 -6.61 6.24
N TYR A 4 -28.28 -6.32 6.16
CA TYR A 4 -27.21 -7.19 6.65
C TYR A 4 -27.16 -7.20 8.19
N SER A 5 -27.33 -6.04 8.83
CA SER A 5 -27.39 -5.95 10.29
C SER A 5 -28.64 -6.63 10.84
N ASP A 6 -29.80 -6.40 10.22
CA ASP A 6 -31.06 -7.02 10.63
C ASP A 6 -30.98 -8.56 10.52
N GLU A 7 -30.40 -9.07 9.44
CA GLU A 7 -30.26 -10.51 9.20
C GLU A 7 -29.23 -11.15 10.15
N TYR A 8 -28.10 -10.47 10.41
CA TYR A 8 -27.13 -10.89 11.42
C TYR A 8 -27.76 -11.00 12.80
N GLU A 9 -28.48 -9.99 13.26
CA GLU A 9 -29.12 -9.99 14.57
C GLU A 9 -30.19 -11.09 14.68
N ARG A 10 -30.98 -11.27 13.61
CA ARG A 10 -32.03 -12.29 13.54
C ARG A 10 -31.46 -13.71 13.59
N MET A 11 -30.37 -13.98 12.88
CA MET A 11 -29.80 -15.32 12.74
C MET A 11 -28.86 -15.70 13.89
N THR A 12 -28.11 -14.74 14.44
CA THR A 12 -27.15 -15.00 15.52
C THR A 12 -27.73 -14.74 16.91
N GLY A 13 -28.78 -13.93 17.03
CA GLY A 13 -29.31 -13.43 18.30
C GLY A 13 -28.37 -12.45 19.01
N MET A 14 -27.27 -12.02 18.38
CA MET A 14 -26.32 -11.05 18.90
C MET A 14 -26.58 -9.68 18.24
N PRO A 15 -26.45 -8.56 18.98
CA PRO A 15 -26.55 -7.24 18.36
C PRO A 15 -25.41 -7.01 17.35
N ALA A 16 -25.71 -6.33 16.26
CA ALA A 16 -24.70 -5.90 15.30
C ALA A 16 -23.71 -4.93 15.98
N PRO A 17 -22.42 -4.94 15.59
CA PRO A 17 -21.47 -4.01 16.17
C PRO A 17 -21.84 -2.56 15.82
N LYS A 18 -21.47 -1.61 16.69
CA LYS A 18 -21.88 -0.19 16.55
C LYS A 18 -21.51 0.45 15.20
N GLN A 19 -20.45 -0.03 14.56
CA GLN A 19 -19.93 0.47 13.29
C GLN A 19 -20.35 -0.39 12.09
N ALA A 20 -21.28 -1.33 12.26
CA ALA A 20 -21.73 -2.25 11.21
C ALA A 20 -22.19 -1.55 9.93
N GLU A 21 -22.88 -0.40 10.08
CA GLU A 21 -23.40 0.39 8.95
C GLU A 21 -22.30 0.89 8.00
N GLN A 22 -21.06 1.00 8.47
CA GLN A 22 -19.94 1.42 7.64
C GLN A 22 -19.60 0.39 6.56
N LEU A 23 -20.02 -0.87 6.72
CA LEU A 23 -19.78 -1.97 5.78
C LEU A 23 -20.91 -2.12 4.75
N ASP A 24 -22.04 -1.45 4.93
CA ASP A 24 -23.23 -1.65 4.08
C ASP A 24 -22.92 -1.37 2.60
N ARG A 25 -22.19 -0.28 2.33
CA ARG A 25 -21.75 0.04 0.97
C ARG A 25 -20.89 -1.06 0.38
N LEU A 26 -19.95 -1.62 1.14
CA LEU A 26 -19.09 -2.71 0.67
C LEU A 26 -19.93 -3.95 0.31
N PHE A 27 -20.88 -4.31 1.16
CA PHE A 27 -21.77 -5.45 0.90
C PHE A 27 -22.67 -5.21 -0.32
N ASP A 28 -23.13 -3.98 -0.53
CA ASP A 28 -23.90 -3.61 -1.73
C ASP A 28 -23.05 -3.75 -3.00
N GLU A 29 -21.79 -3.35 -2.99
CA GLU A 29 -20.85 -3.54 -4.11
C GLU A 29 -20.62 -5.04 -4.40
N ILE A 30 -20.51 -5.88 -3.35
CA ILE A 30 -20.42 -7.34 -3.48
C ILE A 30 -21.68 -7.91 -4.12
N SER A 31 -22.86 -7.48 -3.64
CA SER A 31 -24.16 -7.94 -4.16
C SER A 31 -24.33 -7.61 -5.66
N GLN A 32 -23.72 -6.50 -6.11
CA GLN A 32 -23.73 -6.04 -7.49
C GLN A 32 -22.63 -6.67 -8.34
N LYS A 33 -21.81 -7.55 -7.76
CA LYS A 33 -20.67 -8.23 -8.42
C LYS A 33 -19.65 -7.24 -8.98
N HIS A 34 -19.48 -6.09 -8.33
CA HIS A 34 -18.43 -5.17 -8.69
C HIS A 34 -17.07 -5.74 -8.30
N LEU A 35 -16.04 -5.38 -9.08
CA LEU A 35 -14.67 -5.74 -8.75
C LEU A 35 -14.22 -4.89 -7.55
N LEU A 36 -13.90 -5.57 -6.46
CA LEU A 36 -13.45 -4.94 -5.23
C LEU A 36 -11.93 -4.72 -5.23
N PRO A 37 -11.47 -3.65 -4.56
CA PRO A 37 -10.04 -3.49 -4.30
C PRO A 37 -9.57 -4.56 -3.29
N PRO A 38 -8.25 -4.69 -3.05
CA PRO A 38 -7.75 -5.59 -2.02
C PRO A 38 -8.37 -5.30 -0.64
N LYS A 39 -8.48 -6.31 0.23
CA LYS A 39 -9.13 -6.20 1.56
C LYS A 39 -8.63 -5.05 2.43
N GLY A 40 -7.33 -4.73 2.35
CA GLY A 40 -6.75 -3.58 3.05
C GLY A 40 -7.44 -2.28 2.66
N GLN A 41 -7.61 -2.06 1.37
CA GLN A 41 -8.30 -0.89 0.84
C GLN A 41 -9.79 -0.92 1.19
N GLN A 42 -10.46 -2.08 1.05
CA GLN A 42 -11.87 -2.21 1.44
C GLN A 42 -12.10 -1.77 2.90
N ALA A 43 -11.21 -2.16 3.81
CA ALA A 43 -11.31 -1.79 5.22
C ALA A 43 -11.15 -0.28 5.42
N VAL A 44 -10.17 0.34 4.75
CA VAL A 44 -9.95 1.78 4.81
C VAL A 44 -11.09 2.58 4.19
N ASP A 45 -11.64 2.12 3.06
CA ASP A 45 -12.80 2.75 2.41
C ASP A 45 -14.04 2.72 3.32
N CYS A 46 -14.13 1.73 4.22
CA CYS A 46 -15.15 1.65 5.26
C CYS A 46 -14.79 2.45 6.54
N GLY A 47 -13.67 3.17 6.57
CA GLY A 47 -13.22 3.97 7.71
C GLY A 47 -12.46 3.21 8.80
N PHE A 48 -12.04 1.97 8.53
CA PHE A 48 -11.23 1.16 9.45
C PHE A 48 -9.74 1.24 9.14
N VAL A 49 -8.91 0.54 9.92
CA VAL A 49 -7.50 0.28 9.58
C VAL A 49 -7.41 -0.88 8.59
N ALA A 50 -6.41 -0.86 7.72
CA ALA A 50 -6.29 -1.79 6.59
C ALA A 50 -6.33 -3.27 7.04
N HIS A 51 -5.78 -3.58 8.21
CA HIS A 51 -5.78 -4.95 8.72
C HIS A 51 -7.12 -5.43 9.32
N THR A 52 -8.15 -4.59 9.43
CA THR A 52 -9.41 -4.95 10.10
C THR A 52 -10.10 -6.17 9.49
N PHE A 53 -10.05 -6.39 8.16
CA PHE A 53 -10.66 -7.55 7.52
C PHE A 53 -9.72 -8.76 7.39
N ASN A 54 -8.44 -8.61 7.75
CA ASN A 54 -7.41 -9.64 7.62
C ASN A 54 -6.92 -10.20 8.96
N ASP A 55 -6.99 -9.42 10.04
CA ASP A 55 -6.60 -9.82 11.38
C ASP A 55 -7.73 -9.57 12.39
N ARG A 56 -8.32 -10.68 12.84
CA ARG A 56 -9.37 -10.72 13.87
C ARG A 56 -9.02 -10.04 15.19
N LYS A 57 -7.74 -9.78 15.47
CA LYS A 57 -7.30 -9.11 16.71
C LYS A 57 -7.46 -7.60 16.67
N ILE A 58 -7.46 -7.00 15.48
CA ILE A 58 -7.45 -5.54 15.31
C ILE A 58 -8.80 -4.93 15.65
N ASN A 59 -9.89 -5.47 15.11
CA ASN A 59 -11.25 -5.12 15.52
C ASN A 59 -12.11 -6.41 15.51
N PRO A 60 -12.11 -7.19 16.60
CA PRO A 60 -12.74 -8.51 16.63
C PRO A 60 -14.24 -8.48 16.31
N ALA A 61 -14.94 -7.43 16.74
CA ALA A 61 -16.38 -7.31 16.55
C ALA A 61 -16.73 -7.04 15.08
N ILE A 62 -16.02 -6.12 14.42
CA ILE A 62 -16.20 -5.85 13.00
C ILE A 62 -15.74 -7.03 12.15
N TYR A 63 -14.60 -7.65 12.48
CA TYR A 63 -14.12 -8.84 11.77
C TYR A 63 -15.15 -9.97 11.81
N ALA A 64 -15.70 -10.29 12.98
CA ALA A 64 -16.69 -11.35 13.13
C ALA A 64 -17.98 -11.05 12.36
N TYR A 65 -18.45 -9.80 12.37
CA TYR A 65 -19.61 -9.37 11.60
C TYR A 65 -19.37 -9.47 10.09
N TYR A 66 -18.23 -8.94 9.61
CA TYR A 66 -17.81 -9.05 8.21
C TYR A 66 -17.74 -10.50 7.72
N ASP A 67 -17.01 -11.34 8.46
CA ASP A 67 -16.84 -12.77 8.14
C ASP A 67 -18.18 -13.52 8.13
N TRP A 68 -19.07 -13.19 9.07
CA TRP A 68 -20.40 -13.77 9.11
C TRP A 68 -21.23 -13.38 7.88
N VAL A 69 -21.29 -12.08 7.54
CA VAL A 69 -22.06 -11.62 6.38
C VAL A 69 -21.53 -12.26 5.10
N LEU A 70 -20.21 -12.28 4.90
CA LEU A 70 -19.61 -12.95 3.75
C LEU A 70 -19.94 -14.44 3.67
N SER A 71 -20.01 -15.14 4.80
CA SER A 71 -20.25 -16.58 4.83
C SER A 71 -21.72 -16.98 4.69
N ASN A 72 -22.66 -16.08 5.02
CA ASN A 72 -24.08 -16.40 5.09
C ASN A 72 -24.91 -15.72 4.00
N GLU A 73 -24.54 -14.49 3.59
CA GLU A 73 -25.28 -13.71 2.60
C GLU A 73 -24.69 -13.81 1.19
N PHE A 74 -23.41 -14.22 1.09
CA PHE A 74 -22.69 -14.28 -0.17
C PHE A 74 -22.09 -15.66 -0.43
N ASN A 75 -22.00 -16.03 -1.71
CA ASN A 75 -21.22 -17.20 -2.11
C ASN A 75 -19.77 -16.75 -2.35
N ALA A 76 -18.81 -17.40 -1.71
CA ALA A 76 -17.38 -17.07 -1.82
C ALA A 76 -16.88 -17.05 -3.27
N ASP A 77 -17.41 -17.93 -4.14
CA ASP A 77 -17.04 -18.01 -5.55
C ASP A 77 -17.54 -16.81 -6.38
N GLU A 78 -18.45 -15.99 -5.84
CA GLU A 78 -19.02 -14.82 -6.52
C GLU A 78 -18.39 -13.50 -6.10
N ILE A 79 -17.53 -13.49 -5.07
CA ILE A 79 -16.85 -12.27 -4.61
C ILE A 79 -15.67 -11.99 -5.56
N SER A 80 -15.82 -10.95 -6.38
CA SER A 80 -14.78 -10.52 -7.31
C SER A 80 -13.83 -9.53 -6.62
N GLU A 81 -12.67 -10.01 -6.18
CA GLU A 81 -11.66 -9.22 -5.47
C GLU A 81 -10.31 -9.26 -6.20
N LEU A 82 -9.62 -8.11 -6.27
CA LEU A 82 -8.24 -8.07 -6.74
C LEU A 82 -7.30 -8.75 -5.73
N PRO A 83 -6.55 -9.80 -6.14
CA PRO A 83 -5.72 -10.55 -5.21
C PRO A 83 -4.41 -9.82 -4.91
N ALA A 84 -4.13 -9.50 -3.64
CA ALA A 84 -2.84 -8.97 -3.17
C ALA A 84 -1.84 -10.09 -2.81
N ASN A 85 -1.61 -11.04 -3.72
CA ASN A 85 -0.86 -12.28 -3.46
C ASN A 85 0.56 -12.30 -4.08
N ILE A 86 1.17 -11.15 -4.35
CA ILE A 86 2.56 -11.06 -4.82
C ILE A 86 3.54 -11.47 -3.70
N ILE A 87 4.44 -12.43 -3.96
CA ILE A 87 5.34 -13.06 -2.96
C ILE A 87 6.78 -12.50 -3.06
N GLY A 88 7.43 -12.29 -1.90
CA GLY A 88 8.52 -11.34 -1.66
C GLY A 88 9.94 -11.61 -2.19
N HIS A 89 10.19 -12.62 -3.03
CA HIS A 89 11.56 -12.91 -3.50
C HIS A 89 11.88 -12.41 -4.91
N GLU A 90 10.89 -11.80 -5.57
CA GLU A 90 10.96 -11.33 -6.94
C GLU A 90 11.00 -9.81 -6.97
N PHE A 91 11.61 -9.23 -8.00
CA PHE A 91 11.45 -7.81 -8.30
C PHE A 91 10.19 -7.66 -9.15
N VAL A 92 9.24 -6.83 -8.72
CA VAL A 92 7.97 -6.64 -9.44
C VAL A 92 7.80 -5.18 -9.82
N CYS A 93 7.46 -4.94 -11.08
CA CYS A 93 7.25 -3.60 -11.61
C CYS A 93 6.23 -3.57 -12.74
N ALA A 94 5.69 -2.39 -13.04
CA ALA A 94 4.85 -2.14 -14.19
C ALA A 94 5.40 -0.95 -14.99
N ASN A 95 5.36 -1.06 -16.32
CA ASN A 95 5.66 0.05 -17.24
C ASN A 95 7.07 0.67 -17.08
N ILE A 96 8.04 -0.10 -16.60
CA ILE A 96 9.44 0.35 -16.44
C ILE A 96 10.25 0.06 -17.71
N PHE A 97 10.18 -1.16 -18.22
CA PHE A 97 10.99 -1.61 -19.35
C PHE A 97 10.21 -1.55 -20.67
N ALA A 98 10.91 -1.28 -21.77
CA ALA A 98 10.36 -1.36 -23.13
C ALA A 98 10.27 -2.83 -23.55
N THR A 99 9.20 -3.50 -23.16
CA THR A 99 8.96 -4.93 -23.38
C THR A 99 7.50 -5.20 -23.76
N ASP A 100 7.25 -6.34 -24.40
CA ASP A 100 5.93 -6.88 -24.71
C ASP A 100 5.45 -7.91 -23.66
N TRP A 101 6.18 -8.06 -22.55
CA TRP A 101 5.82 -8.98 -21.49
C TRP A 101 4.52 -8.56 -20.78
N PRO A 102 3.70 -9.54 -20.31
CA PRO A 102 2.55 -9.26 -19.48
C PRO A 102 2.91 -8.39 -18.26
N GLN A 103 2.07 -7.40 -17.96
CA GLN A 103 2.24 -6.50 -16.82
C GLN A 103 1.33 -6.93 -15.65
N PRO A 104 1.75 -6.75 -14.38
CA PRO A 104 3.10 -6.34 -13.97
C PRO A 104 4.14 -7.41 -14.29
N VAL A 105 5.37 -6.98 -14.57
CA VAL A 105 6.52 -7.86 -14.77
C VAL A 105 7.02 -8.34 -13.42
N THR A 106 7.13 -9.66 -13.29
CA THR A 106 7.78 -10.33 -12.16
C THR A 106 9.14 -10.88 -12.59
N VAL A 107 10.20 -10.45 -11.93
CA VAL A 107 11.59 -10.79 -12.23
C VAL A 107 12.15 -11.70 -11.15
N ASN A 108 12.41 -12.94 -11.55
CA ASN A 108 13.10 -13.92 -10.72
C ASN A 108 14.63 -13.71 -10.74
N PRO A 109 15.36 -14.26 -9.75
CA PRO A 109 16.83 -14.16 -9.68
C PRO A 109 17.55 -14.59 -10.98
N TRP A 110 17.00 -15.57 -11.69
CA TRP A 110 17.56 -16.11 -12.93
C TRP A 110 17.40 -15.16 -14.14
N GLN A 111 16.44 -14.24 -14.08
CA GLN A 111 16.09 -13.31 -15.17
C GLN A 111 16.79 -11.95 -15.03
N ILE A 112 17.54 -11.71 -13.94
CA ILE A 112 18.20 -10.42 -13.67
C ILE A 112 19.05 -9.97 -14.86
N LYS A 113 19.84 -10.88 -15.45
CA LYS A 113 20.77 -10.52 -16.53
C LYS A 113 20.03 -9.96 -17.75
N ASP A 114 18.89 -10.55 -18.11
CA ASP A 114 18.11 -10.13 -19.26
C ASP A 114 17.43 -8.79 -18.98
N ILE A 115 16.86 -8.62 -17.78
CA ILE A 115 16.21 -7.38 -17.35
C ILE A 115 17.19 -6.20 -17.32
N LEU A 116 18.41 -6.40 -16.81
CA LEU A 116 19.44 -5.36 -16.78
C LEU A 116 19.95 -4.95 -18.18
N GLN A 117 19.60 -5.69 -19.23
CA GLN A 117 19.92 -5.35 -20.62
C GLN A 117 18.74 -4.74 -21.36
N MET A 118 17.54 -4.76 -20.78
CA MET A 118 16.37 -4.17 -21.38
C MET A 118 16.46 -2.65 -21.35
N LYS A 119 16.00 -2.01 -22.42
CA LYS A 119 15.87 -0.56 -22.45
C LYS A 119 14.75 -0.11 -21.51
N VAL A 120 15.02 0.90 -20.69
CA VAL A 120 13.99 1.54 -19.86
C VAL A 120 13.05 2.38 -20.75
N ALA A 121 11.74 2.27 -20.53
CA ALA A 121 10.68 2.96 -21.27
C ALA A 121 10.26 4.30 -20.65
N THR A 122 10.64 4.54 -19.40
CA THR A 122 10.28 5.72 -18.61
C THR A 122 11.52 6.48 -18.14
N ALA A 123 11.36 7.74 -17.75
CA ALA A 123 12.40 8.54 -17.08
C ALA A 123 12.18 8.63 -15.55
N LYS A 124 10.98 8.28 -15.08
CA LYS A 124 10.56 8.37 -13.67
C LYS A 124 9.75 7.13 -13.29
N ALA A 125 9.89 6.68 -12.06
CA ALA A 125 9.06 5.63 -11.49
C ALA A 125 8.75 5.89 -10.01
N VAL A 126 7.65 5.31 -9.54
CA VAL A 126 7.22 5.38 -8.15
C VAL A 126 7.33 4.00 -7.51
N VAL A 127 8.05 3.93 -6.39
CA VAL A 127 8.24 2.75 -5.56
C VAL A 127 7.14 2.74 -4.50
N ILE A 128 6.32 1.70 -4.50
CA ILE A 128 5.17 1.51 -3.61
C ILE A 128 5.50 0.35 -2.66
N GLU A 129 5.43 0.56 -1.35
CA GLU A 129 5.72 -0.47 -0.35
C GLU A 129 4.60 -1.51 -0.19
N ASN A 130 3.34 -1.10 -0.33
CA ASN A 130 2.23 -2.02 -0.08
C ASN A 130 1.76 -2.72 -1.36
N ASN A 131 1.69 -4.06 -1.32
CA ASN A 131 1.24 -4.90 -2.44
C ASN A 131 -0.21 -4.60 -2.88
N GLY A 132 -1.13 -4.47 -1.92
CA GLY A 132 -2.52 -4.13 -2.20
C GLY A 132 -2.63 -2.77 -2.88
N VAL A 133 -1.88 -1.78 -2.38
CA VAL A 133 -1.82 -0.43 -2.96
C VAL A 133 -1.22 -0.46 -4.36
N PHE A 134 -0.12 -1.20 -4.58
CA PHE A 134 0.48 -1.36 -5.90
C PHE A 134 -0.50 -1.94 -6.93
N ILE A 135 -1.17 -3.05 -6.61
CA ILE A 135 -2.13 -3.68 -7.52
C ILE A 135 -3.34 -2.77 -7.76
N TRP A 136 -3.80 -2.09 -6.71
CA TRP A 136 -4.95 -1.20 -6.82
C TRP A 136 -4.65 0.02 -7.69
N LEU A 137 -3.51 0.68 -7.48
CA LEU A 137 -3.06 1.77 -8.32
C LEU A 137 -2.82 1.31 -9.76
N LEU A 138 -2.24 0.14 -9.98
CA LEU A 138 -2.02 -0.39 -11.33
C LEU A 138 -3.34 -0.73 -12.04
N HIS A 139 -4.33 -1.26 -11.32
CA HIS A 139 -5.66 -1.51 -11.87
C HIS A 139 -6.33 -0.20 -12.33
N ARG A 140 -6.24 0.85 -11.50
CA ARG A 140 -6.85 2.16 -11.79
C ARG A 140 -6.07 2.97 -12.82
N HIS A 141 -4.74 2.83 -12.84
CA HIS A 141 -3.81 3.55 -13.71
C HIS A 141 -2.85 2.59 -14.42
N PRO A 142 -3.32 1.87 -15.45
CA PRO A 142 -2.55 0.80 -16.08
C PRO A 142 -1.23 1.21 -16.73
N THR A 143 -1.02 2.51 -16.95
CA THR A 143 0.16 3.06 -17.63
C THR A 143 1.20 3.66 -16.69
N TRP A 144 0.94 3.70 -15.38
CA TRP A 144 1.90 4.30 -14.44
C TRP A 144 3.14 3.42 -14.26
N PRO A 145 4.34 4.02 -14.25
CA PRO A 145 5.60 3.32 -13.97
C PRO A 145 5.72 3.09 -12.46
N LEU A 146 5.28 1.90 -12.03
CA LEU A 146 5.25 1.52 -10.62
C LEU A 146 6.25 0.40 -10.33
N ILE A 147 6.86 0.42 -9.16
CA ILE A 147 7.72 -0.65 -8.64
C ILE A 147 7.15 -1.08 -7.28
N LEU A 148 6.94 -2.38 -7.08
CA LEU A 148 6.55 -2.90 -5.79
C LEU A 148 7.82 -3.14 -4.95
N GLN A 149 7.88 -2.47 -3.80
CA GLN A 149 8.82 -2.74 -2.72
C GLN A 149 8.10 -3.70 -1.78
N SER A 150 8.46 -4.99 -1.79
CA SER A 150 7.69 -6.04 -1.08
C SER A 150 7.94 -6.06 0.43
N GLY A 151 7.73 -4.94 1.14
CA GLY A 151 7.95 -4.79 2.57
C GLY A 151 9.42 -5.00 2.99
N ASN A 152 9.69 -5.48 4.20
CA ASN A 152 11.08 -5.57 4.72
C ASN A 152 12.01 -6.58 3.98
N ASP A 153 11.54 -7.29 2.94
CA ASP A 153 12.35 -8.25 2.19
C ASP A 153 13.19 -7.57 1.09
N PHE A 154 14.33 -7.00 1.49
CA PHE A 154 15.35 -6.50 0.56
C PHE A 154 16.17 -7.65 -0.03
N ASN A 155 15.55 -8.45 -0.88
CA ASN A 155 16.23 -9.54 -1.54
C ASN A 155 17.31 -9.03 -2.54
N ALA A 156 18.31 -9.85 -2.81
CA ALA A 156 19.45 -9.46 -3.64
C ALA A 156 19.07 -9.16 -5.10
N THR A 157 17.98 -9.73 -5.61
CA THR A 157 17.44 -9.45 -6.96
C THR A 157 16.92 -8.02 -7.02
N TYR A 158 16.02 -7.68 -6.10
CA TYR A 158 15.44 -6.35 -5.96
C TYR A 158 16.51 -5.28 -5.85
N LEU A 159 17.46 -5.45 -4.92
CA LEU A 159 18.54 -4.50 -4.69
C LEU A 159 19.40 -4.26 -5.94
N LYS A 160 19.71 -5.31 -6.71
CA LYS A 160 20.50 -5.18 -7.94
C LYS A 160 19.75 -4.40 -9.01
N VAL A 161 18.48 -4.73 -9.24
CA VAL A 161 17.67 -4.06 -10.26
C VAL A 161 17.43 -2.60 -9.87
N MET A 162 17.07 -2.33 -8.61
CA MET A 162 16.88 -0.97 -8.11
C MET A 162 18.13 -0.10 -8.26
N LYS A 163 19.32 -0.64 -7.97
CA LYS A 163 20.57 0.10 -8.13
C LYS A 163 20.86 0.45 -9.60
N ALA A 164 20.55 -0.46 -10.53
CA ALA A 164 20.70 -0.19 -11.94
C ALA A 164 19.69 0.87 -12.42
N LEU A 165 18.42 0.73 -12.04
CA LEU A 165 17.36 1.69 -12.39
C LEU A 165 17.66 3.09 -11.85
N ALA A 166 18.15 3.22 -10.62
CA ALA A 166 18.51 4.53 -10.06
C ALA A 166 19.61 5.26 -10.86
N GLY A 167 20.45 4.52 -11.61
CA GLY A 167 21.44 5.11 -12.51
C GLY A 167 20.87 5.62 -13.85
N GLU A 168 19.64 5.24 -14.20
CA GLU A 168 19.01 5.55 -15.49
C GLU A 168 17.74 6.40 -15.36
N ILE A 169 17.00 6.26 -14.26
CA ILE A 169 15.73 6.93 -14.00
C ILE A 169 15.65 7.55 -12.61
N LYS A 170 14.74 8.50 -12.45
CA LYS A 170 14.42 9.07 -11.13
C LYS A 170 13.39 8.21 -10.43
N LEU A 171 13.62 7.93 -9.15
CA LEU A 171 12.74 7.13 -8.31
C LEU A 171 12.15 8.02 -7.21
N ALA A 172 10.83 7.94 -7.02
CA ALA A 172 10.14 8.43 -5.83
C ALA A 172 9.68 7.24 -4.98
N TYR A 173 9.67 7.37 -3.66
CA TYR A 173 9.19 6.35 -2.72
C TYR A 173 7.91 6.82 -2.05
N LEU A 174 6.98 5.88 -1.87
CA LEU A 174 5.76 6.03 -1.09
C LEU A 174 5.62 4.79 -0.19
N GLY A 175 5.53 5.05 1.11
CA GLY A 175 5.43 4.01 2.13
C GLY A 175 4.43 4.35 3.22
N ASP A 176 4.25 3.42 4.14
CA ASP A 176 3.47 3.67 5.34
C ASP A 176 4.17 4.72 6.19
N LEU A 177 3.39 5.62 6.79
CA LEU A 177 3.90 6.63 7.73
C LEU A 177 3.94 6.01 9.13
N ASP A 178 4.82 5.03 9.31
CA ASP A 178 5.13 4.38 10.58
C ASP A 178 6.63 4.05 10.70
N THR A 179 7.05 3.47 11.84
CA THR A 179 8.47 3.15 12.05
C THR A 179 9.02 2.15 11.03
N SER A 180 8.21 1.20 10.55
CA SER A 180 8.66 0.19 9.60
C SER A 180 8.82 0.75 8.20
N GLY A 181 7.85 1.55 7.74
CA GLY A 181 7.91 2.21 6.43
C GLY A 181 9.09 3.18 6.34
N ILE A 182 9.36 3.95 7.40
CA ILE A 182 10.54 4.83 7.46
C ILE A 182 11.84 4.03 7.41
N ARG A 183 11.93 2.90 8.13
CA ARG A 183 13.11 2.03 8.09
C ARG A 183 13.36 1.48 6.68
N ILE A 184 12.30 1.08 5.98
CA ILE A 184 12.38 0.60 4.61
C ILE A 184 12.90 1.72 3.69
N ALA A 185 12.35 2.92 3.80
CA ALA A 185 12.77 4.08 3.01
C ALA A 185 14.26 4.42 3.25
N ASP A 186 14.70 4.37 4.50
CA ASP A 186 16.10 4.59 4.90
C ASP A 186 17.05 3.51 4.37
N GLN A 187 16.66 2.25 4.43
CA GLN A 187 17.43 1.14 3.86
C GLN A 187 17.57 1.26 2.35
N LEU A 188 16.48 1.58 1.65
CA LEU A 188 16.51 1.82 0.20
C LEU A 188 17.42 3.00 -0.14
N THR A 189 17.31 4.09 0.61
CA THR A 189 18.15 5.29 0.44
C THR A 189 19.63 4.96 0.65
N THR A 190 19.96 4.21 1.70
CA THR A 190 21.34 3.78 1.98
C THR A 190 21.90 2.93 0.84
N HIS A 191 21.08 2.03 0.27
CA HIS A 191 21.51 1.16 -0.83
C HIS A 191 21.70 1.91 -2.15
N LEU A 192 20.79 2.82 -2.49
CA LEU A 192 20.88 3.65 -3.69
C LEU A 192 21.98 4.72 -3.56
N GLY A 193 22.27 5.16 -2.34
CA GLY A 193 23.27 6.16 -2.03
C GLY A 193 22.60 7.41 -1.47
N ASN A 194 23.23 8.02 -0.46
CA ASN A 194 22.64 9.14 0.28
C ASN A 194 22.38 10.41 -0.55
N GLU A 195 22.84 10.50 -1.80
CA GLU A 195 22.56 11.62 -2.69
C GLU A 195 21.19 11.50 -3.37
N ASP A 196 20.63 10.28 -3.47
CA ASP A 196 19.37 10.01 -4.18
C ASP A 196 18.11 10.29 -3.34
N PHE A 197 18.27 10.57 -2.04
CA PHE A 197 17.14 10.75 -1.13
C PHE A 197 16.19 11.88 -1.56
N GLN A 198 16.70 12.94 -2.19
CA GLN A 198 15.87 14.07 -2.64
C GLN A 198 14.85 13.64 -3.70
N ASN A 199 15.24 12.72 -4.59
CA ASN A 199 14.31 12.16 -5.56
C ASN A 199 13.34 11.18 -4.87
N LEU A 200 13.85 10.32 -3.99
CA LEU A 200 13.01 9.35 -3.28
C LEU A 200 11.93 10.02 -2.45
N ALA A 201 12.27 11.06 -1.69
CA ALA A 201 11.36 11.77 -0.81
C ALA A 201 10.54 12.88 -1.51
N VAL A 202 10.59 12.99 -2.85
CA VAL A 202 10.00 14.15 -3.54
C VAL A 202 8.47 14.22 -3.39
N ILE A 203 7.79 13.08 -3.38
CA ILE A 203 6.34 13.01 -3.18
C ILE A 203 6.04 13.00 -1.68
N GLN A 204 6.68 12.09 -0.94
CA GLN A 204 6.63 12.02 0.52
C GLN A 204 7.54 13.08 1.15
N SER A 205 7.30 14.35 0.83
CA SER A 205 8.04 15.47 1.39
C SER A 205 7.55 15.78 2.82
N PRO A 206 8.33 16.49 3.66
CA PRO A 206 7.95 16.75 5.05
C PRO A 206 6.63 17.55 5.15
N SER A 207 6.41 18.48 4.22
CA SER A 207 5.14 19.21 4.12
C SER A 207 3.98 18.31 3.75
N GLN A 208 4.20 17.34 2.85
CA GLN A 208 3.17 16.40 2.43
C GLN A 208 2.85 15.41 3.56
N VAL A 209 3.86 14.89 4.25
CA VAL A 209 3.72 14.03 5.43
C VAL A 209 2.92 14.75 6.51
N ALA A 210 3.24 16.01 6.81
CA ALA A 210 2.48 16.79 7.80
C ALA A 210 1.00 16.95 7.40
N GLN A 211 0.71 17.16 6.11
CA GLN A 211 -0.68 17.21 5.62
C GLN A 211 -1.38 15.85 5.77
N TRP A 212 -0.69 14.76 5.44
CA TRP A 212 -1.23 13.41 5.59
C TRP A 212 -1.52 13.05 7.04
N LEU A 213 -0.62 13.40 7.97
CA LEU A 213 -0.86 13.21 9.41
C LEU A 213 -2.06 14.03 9.90
N ALA A 214 -2.16 15.29 9.48
CA ALA A 214 -3.27 16.15 9.87
C ALA A 214 -4.63 15.67 9.32
N GLY A 215 -4.66 15.11 8.10
CA GLY A 215 -5.88 14.68 7.43
C GLY A 215 -6.30 13.23 7.73
N TYR A 216 -5.32 12.33 7.83
CA TYR A 216 -5.54 10.87 7.88
C TYR A 216 -4.93 10.20 9.10
N GLY A 217 -4.19 10.93 9.94
CA GLY A 217 -3.46 10.40 11.09
C GLY A 217 -4.36 9.67 12.07
N LYS A 218 -4.02 8.41 12.36
CA LYS A 218 -4.66 7.59 13.39
C LYS A 218 -3.77 7.54 14.63
N VAL A 219 -4.37 7.59 15.80
CA VAL A 219 -3.66 7.49 17.09
C VAL A 219 -2.99 6.12 17.18
N ASP A 220 -1.72 6.11 17.57
CA ASP A 220 -0.97 4.86 17.73
C ASP A 220 -1.27 4.17 19.08
N ASP A 221 -2.30 3.33 19.08
CA ASP A 221 -2.63 2.44 20.19
C ASP A 221 -1.93 1.06 20.08
N SER A 222 -1.06 0.89 19.07
CA SER A 222 -0.57 -0.42 18.60
C SER A 222 0.95 -0.54 18.51
N ASP A 223 1.70 0.44 19.04
CA ASP A 223 3.17 0.48 19.03
C ASP A 223 3.76 0.50 17.59
N ARG A 224 3.02 1.07 16.63
CA ARG A 224 3.50 1.28 15.25
C ARG A 224 4.58 2.36 15.16
N ILE A 225 4.61 3.25 16.14
CA ILE A 225 5.55 4.37 16.23
C ILE A 225 6.44 4.14 17.45
N HIS A 226 7.64 3.65 17.18
CA HIS A 226 8.63 3.36 18.22
C HIS A 226 10.05 3.63 17.71
N VAL A 227 10.97 3.87 18.64
CA VAL A 227 12.40 4.06 18.35
C VAL A 227 13.14 2.75 18.62
N SER A 228 13.01 1.78 17.72
CA SER A 228 13.82 0.55 17.81
C SER A 228 15.19 0.72 17.15
N VAL A 229 15.25 1.49 16.05
CA VAL A 229 16.48 1.78 15.31
C VAL A 229 16.34 3.20 14.72
N GLU A 230 17.32 4.07 14.99
CA GLU A 230 17.36 5.39 14.35
C GLU A 230 17.69 5.25 12.85
N PRO A 231 16.94 5.91 11.95
CA PRO A 231 17.29 5.98 10.52
C PRO A 231 18.69 6.57 10.32
N HIS A 232 19.40 6.21 9.25
CA HIS A 232 20.73 6.76 8.96
C HIS A 232 20.64 8.14 8.31
N ASN A 233 19.70 8.33 7.38
CA ASN A 233 19.50 9.57 6.67
C ASN A 233 18.77 10.61 7.55
N GLN A 234 19.25 11.85 7.53
CA GLN A 234 18.67 12.94 8.32
C GLN A 234 17.20 13.22 7.97
N PHE A 235 16.81 13.06 6.70
CA PHE A 235 15.43 13.23 6.26
C PHE A 235 14.49 12.24 6.97
N TRP A 236 14.83 10.95 6.93
CA TRP A 236 14.02 9.89 7.54
C TRP A 236 14.01 9.98 9.07
N LYS A 237 15.08 10.51 9.69
CA LYS A 237 15.08 10.85 11.12
C LYS A 237 14.06 11.93 11.46
N GLU A 238 13.99 12.99 10.66
CA GLU A 238 13.04 14.09 10.86
C GLU A 238 11.59 13.62 10.67
N GLU A 239 11.35 12.79 9.67
CA GLU A 239 10.04 12.15 9.47
C GLU A 239 9.66 11.27 10.68
N SER A 240 10.59 10.45 11.17
CA SER A 240 10.37 9.62 12.35
C SER A 240 10.03 10.46 13.59
N TYR A 241 10.72 11.58 13.77
CA TYR A 241 10.44 12.51 14.87
C TYR A 241 9.04 13.13 14.74
N LEU A 242 8.61 13.46 13.52
CA LEU A 242 7.27 13.99 13.27
C LEU A 242 6.19 12.99 13.68
N LEU A 243 6.34 11.71 13.34
CA LEU A 243 5.41 10.66 13.78
C LEU A 243 5.37 10.54 15.30
N MET A 244 6.54 10.53 15.95
CA MET A 244 6.65 10.43 17.41
C MET A 244 6.00 11.60 18.15
N VAL A 245 6.19 12.83 17.66
CA VAL A 245 5.61 14.03 18.29
C VAL A 245 4.10 14.05 18.16
N ASN A 246 3.57 13.65 17.00
CA ASN A 246 2.13 13.62 16.77
C ASN A 246 1.46 12.37 17.38
N GLN A 247 2.23 11.31 17.66
CA GLN A 247 1.71 9.99 18.06
C GLN A 247 0.66 9.46 17.08
N GLN A 248 0.91 9.69 15.79
CA GLN A 248 0.00 9.35 14.70
C GLN A 248 0.73 8.63 13.57
N PHE A 249 0.06 7.63 13.00
CA PHE A 249 0.50 6.91 11.81
C PHE A 249 -0.51 7.06 10.68
N VAL A 250 -0.09 6.75 9.45
CA VAL A 250 -0.96 6.68 8.28
C VAL A 250 -0.59 5.45 7.44
N GLU A 251 -1.59 4.65 7.09
CA GLU A 251 -1.44 3.50 6.16
C GLU A 251 -1.49 3.99 4.71
N GLN A 252 -0.72 3.40 3.80
CA GLN A 252 -0.75 3.77 2.37
C GLN A 252 -2.15 3.66 1.75
N GLU A 253 -2.97 2.71 2.19
CA GLU A 253 -4.35 2.54 1.73
C GLU A 253 -5.21 3.81 1.98
N GLN A 254 -4.85 4.63 2.97
CA GLN A 254 -5.53 5.90 3.26
C GLN A 254 -5.14 7.02 2.28
N LEU A 255 -4.08 6.81 1.49
CA LEU A 255 -3.43 7.85 0.69
C LEU A 255 -3.71 7.72 -0.81
N ILE A 256 -4.55 6.77 -1.25
CA ILE A 256 -4.86 6.55 -2.67
C ILE A 256 -5.27 7.84 -3.37
N ASP A 257 -6.27 8.57 -2.86
CA ASP A 257 -6.73 9.81 -3.50
C ASP A 257 -5.61 10.87 -3.59
N SER A 258 -4.73 10.93 -2.58
CA SER A 258 -3.57 11.80 -2.60
C SER A 258 -2.55 11.36 -3.65
N TYR A 259 -2.30 10.06 -3.77
CA TYR A 259 -1.41 9.49 -4.78
C TYR A 259 -1.94 9.76 -6.18
N GLU A 260 -3.26 9.70 -6.37
CA GLU A 260 -3.92 10.01 -7.64
C GLU A 260 -3.74 11.45 -8.11
N THR A 261 -3.43 12.36 -7.19
CA THR A 261 -3.07 13.73 -7.52
C THR A 261 -1.57 13.88 -7.73
N LEU A 262 -0.75 13.36 -6.82
CA LEU A 262 0.68 13.67 -6.75
C LEU A 262 1.54 12.85 -7.71
N ILE A 263 1.17 11.58 -7.98
CA ILE A 263 1.92 10.73 -8.91
C ILE A 263 1.90 11.31 -10.34
N PRO A 264 0.75 11.64 -10.95
CA PRO A 264 0.75 12.18 -12.31
C PRO A 264 1.48 13.53 -12.39
N GLU A 265 1.38 14.39 -11.37
CA GLU A 265 2.15 15.64 -11.30
C GLU A 265 3.66 15.35 -11.33
N TRP A 266 4.12 14.43 -10.48
CA TRP A 266 5.54 14.03 -10.47
C TRP A 266 5.97 13.42 -11.80
N LEU A 267 5.15 12.56 -12.40
CA LEU A 267 5.44 11.93 -13.69
C LEU A 267 5.43 12.92 -14.86
N GLY A 268 4.87 14.13 -14.68
CA GLY A 268 4.68 15.11 -15.75
C GLY A 268 3.52 14.73 -16.69
N GLN A 269 2.49 14.08 -16.15
CA GLN A 269 1.29 13.61 -16.84
C GLN A 269 0.02 14.36 -16.43
N ALA A 270 0.16 15.41 -15.60
CA ALA A 270 -0.92 16.29 -15.17
C ALA A 270 -1.35 17.31 -16.24
#